data_AF-A0A7K1GU32-F1
#
_entry.id   AF-A0A7K1GU32-F1
#
_cell.length_a   1.000
_cell.length_b   1.000
_cell.length_c   1.000
_cell.angle_alpha   90.00
_cell.angle_beta   90.00
_cell.angle_gamma   90.00
#
_symmetry.space_group_name_H-M   'P 1'
#
loop_
_entity.id
_entity.type
_entity.pdbx_description
1 polymer ?
#
loop_
_entity_poly.entity_id
_entity_poly.type
_entity_poly.pdbx_seq_one_letter_code
_entity_poly.pdbx_strand_id
1 'polypeptide(L)'
;LGGLTTLALAGQRPDLVSSLVSVDITPGVNSEKAKAITDFVNGPQSFASFEDLLTRTIEHNPTRSESSLRRGILHNAKQQPDGSWQWRYDRSNHRSPQDTSERFDRLSALWDVISQLECPMTLVRGGTSPVVDDADFAELIRRKPNCEVIVVDGAGHSVQGDRPVELAVALTRIIAA
;
A
#
# COMPACT_ATOMS: atom_id res chain seq x y z
N LEU A 1 3.82 -0.93 0.15
CA LEU A 1 4.96 -1.82 0.51
C LEU A 1 4.82 -3.19 -0.16
N GLY A 2 3.79 -3.98 0.20
CA GLY A 2 3.60 -5.34 -0.33
C GLY A 2 3.72 -5.46 -1.86
N GLY A 3 3.01 -4.62 -2.63
CA GLY A 3 3.08 -4.67 -4.10
C GLY A 3 4.49 -4.44 -4.68
N LEU A 4 5.27 -3.51 -4.12
CA LEU A 4 6.66 -3.26 -4.55
C LEU A 4 7.59 -4.40 -4.13
N THR A 5 7.36 -5.00 -2.97
CA THR A 5 8.09 -6.20 -2.54
C THR A 5 7.79 -7.39 -3.46
N THR A 6 6.53 -7.61 -3.82
CA THR A 6 6.15 -8.65 -4.79
C THR A 6 6.77 -8.40 -6.16
N LEU A 7 6.81 -7.15 -6.61
CA LEU A 7 7.46 -6.78 -7.86
C LEU A 7 8.97 -7.06 -7.83
N ALA A 8 9.65 -6.66 -6.74
CA ALA A 8 11.07 -6.96 -6.56
C ALA A 8 11.33 -8.48 -6.53
N LEU A 9 10.45 -9.26 -5.89
CA LEU A 9 10.52 -10.72 -5.88
C LEU A 9 10.35 -11.27 -7.30
N ALA A 10 9.36 -10.81 -8.05
CA ALA A 10 9.10 -11.27 -9.42
C ALA A 10 10.29 -11.00 -10.36
N GLY A 11 11.01 -9.89 -10.16
CA GLY A 11 12.25 -9.62 -10.91
C GLY A 11 13.42 -10.52 -10.55
N GLN A 12 13.51 -10.98 -9.30
CA GLN A 12 14.63 -11.83 -8.83
C GLN A 12 14.34 -13.32 -8.96
N ARG A 13 13.08 -13.72 -8.83
CA ARG A 13 12.58 -15.10 -8.79
C ARG A 13 11.29 -15.22 -9.59
N PRO A 14 11.34 -15.03 -10.92
CA PRO A 14 10.16 -15.12 -11.78
C PRO A 14 9.50 -16.50 -11.70
N ASP A 15 10.27 -17.55 -11.36
CA ASP A 15 9.78 -18.91 -11.14
C ASP A 15 8.80 -19.05 -9.98
N LEU A 16 8.75 -18.09 -9.05
CA LEU A 16 7.85 -18.09 -7.90
C LEU A 16 6.57 -17.27 -8.12
N VAL A 17 6.47 -16.51 -9.21
CA VAL A 17 5.39 -15.55 -9.45
C VAL A 17 4.69 -15.84 -10.77
N SER A 18 3.60 -16.62 -10.71
CA SER A 18 2.80 -16.94 -11.88
C SER A 18 1.92 -15.78 -12.37
N SER A 19 1.55 -14.86 -11.47
CA SER A 19 0.85 -13.61 -11.77
C SER A 19 1.07 -12.58 -10.66
N LEU A 20 0.94 -11.30 -10.99
CA LEU A 20 1.12 -10.20 -10.04
C LEU A 20 -0.10 -9.27 -10.05
N VAL A 21 -0.70 -9.07 -8.88
CA VAL A 21 -1.70 -8.00 -8.68
C VAL A 21 -1.11 -6.94 -7.75
N SER A 22 -0.91 -5.74 -8.29
CA SER A 22 -0.49 -4.58 -7.50
C SER A 22 -1.73 -3.81 -7.03
N VAL A 23 -1.91 -3.67 -5.73
CA VAL A 23 -3.01 -2.88 -5.15
C VAL A 23 -2.49 -1.50 -4.80
N ASP A 24 -2.90 -0.53 -5.60
CA ASP A 24 -2.69 0.91 -5.48
C ASP A 24 -1.25 1.33 -5.16
N ILE A 25 -0.30 0.72 -5.87
CA ILE A 25 1.10 1.11 -5.75
C ILE A 25 1.85 0.86 -7.07
N THR A 26 2.74 1.78 -7.41
CA THR A 26 3.67 1.68 -8.55
C THR A 26 5.07 2.11 -8.12
N PRO A 27 6.12 1.83 -8.91
CA PRO A 27 7.47 2.32 -8.67
C PRO A 27 7.61 3.85 -8.70
N GLY A 28 6.62 4.59 -9.22
CA GLY A 28 6.61 6.05 -9.28
C GLY A 28 6.22 6.77 -7.98
N VAL A 29 6.05 6.03 -6.87
CA VAL A 29 5.87 6.61 -5.54
C VAL A 29 7.09 7.47 -5.17
N ASN A 30 6.84 8.69 -4.70
CA ASN A 30 7.86 9.63 -4.24
C ASN A 30 7.56 10.11 -2.81
N SER A 31 8.37 11.04 -2.30
CA SER A 31 8.22 11.57 -0.94
C SER A 31 6.87 12.26 -0.71
N GLU A 32 6.36 12.97 -1.71
CA GLU A 32 5.07 13.67 -1.65
C GLU A 32 3.90 12.67 -1.59
N LYS A 33 3.86 11.72 -2.54
CA LYS A 33 2.84 10.65 -2.60
C LYS A 33 2.84 9.79 -1.33
N ALA A 34 4.01 9.53 -0.75
CA ALA A 34 4.15 8.74 0.46
C ALA A 34 3.98 9.54 1.77
N LYS A 35 3.83 10.87 1.71
CA LYS A 35 3.89 11.74 2.89
C LYS A 35 2.83 11.40 3.92
N ALA A 36 1.56 11.33 3.53
CA ALA A 36 0.45 11.05 4.45
C ALA A 36 0.61 9.69 5.17
N ILE A 37 1.07 8.66 4.43
CA ILE A 37 1.35 7.33 4.97
C ILE A 37 2.53 7.39 5.96
N THR A 38 3.59 8.10 5.57
CA THR A 38 4.81 8.22 6.36
C THR A 38 4.54 9.00 7.65
N ASP A 39 3.79 10.11 7.59
CA ASP A 39 3.41 10.92 8.75
C ASP A 39 2.56 10.10 9.75
N PHE A 40 1.62 9.29 9.24
CA PHE A 40 0.83 8.38 10.08
C PHE A 40 1.71 7.37 10.83
N VAL A 41 2.58 6.66 10.09
CA VAL A 41 3.50 5.64 10.61
C VAL A 41 4.57 6.25 11.55
N ASN A 42 4.93 7.52 11.33
CA ASN A 42 5.99 8.19 12.08
C ASN A 42 5.52 8.94 13.33
N GLY A 43 4.22 9.13 13.55
CA GLY A 43 3.76 9.70 14.81
C GLY A 43 3.78 8.71 15.97
N PRO A 44 3.16 9.05 17.13
CA PRO A 44 3.23 8.26 18.36
C PRO A 44 3.11 6.74 18.17
N GLN A 45 4.05 6.00 18.75
CA GLN A 45 4.03 4.53 18.73
C GLN A 45 3.11 3.95 19.81
N SER A 46 2.88 4.71 20.89
CA SER A 46 2.07 4.31 22.05
C SER A 46 1.05 5.40 22.41
N PHE A 47 -0.07 5.00 22.99
CA PHE A 47 -1.25 5.80 23.30
C PHE A 47 -1.76 5.45 24.69
N ALA A 48 -2.31 6.43 25.42
CA ALA A 48 -2.80 6.19 26.79
C ALA A 48 -4.02 5.26 26.81
N SER A 49 -4.85 5.29 25.76
CA SER A 49 -6.05 4.45 25.66
C SER A 49 -6.31 3.96 24.23
N PHE A 50 -7.23 3.00 24.09
CA PHE A 50 -7.73 2.55 22.79
C PHE A 50 -8.42 3.69 22.03
N GLU A 51 -9.17 4.54 22.74
CA GLU A 51 -9.95 5.63 22.13
C GLU A 51 -9.05 6.74 21.57
N ASP A 52 -7.90 7.03 22.22
CA ASP A 52 -6.91 7.97 21.67
C ASP A 52 -6.32 7.45 20.36
N LEU A 53 -6.02 6.15 20.31
CA LEU A 53 -5.48 5.49 19.13
C LEU A 53 -6.54 5.42 18.01
N LEU A 54 -7.81 5.16 18.36
CA LEU A 54 -8.92 5.17 17.41
C LEU A 54 -9.15 6.56 16.81
N THR A 55 -9.21 7.60 17.64
CA THR A 55 -9.38 9.00 17.21
C THR A 55 -8.34 9.37 16.16
N ARG A 56 -7.05 9.14 16.46
CA ARG A 56 -5.96 9.37 15.50
C ARG A 56 -6.13 8.55 14.22
N THR A 57 -6.57 7.30 14.32
CA THR A 57 -6.73 6.43 13.15
C THR A 57 -7.86 6.94 12.24
N ILE A 58 -8.95 7.45 12.80
CA ILE A 58 -10.06 8.09 12.07
C ILE A 58 -9.57 9.32 11.31
N GLU A 59 -8.81 10.21 11.97
CA GLU A 59 -8.27 11.43 11.35
C GLU A 59 -7.45 11.13 10.08
N HIS A 60 -6.73 10.01 10.05
CA HIS A 60 -5.88 9.62 8.92
C HIS A 60 -6.59 8.70 7.91
N ASN A 61 -7.80 8.21 8.21
CA ASN A 61 -8.56 7.28 7.36
C ASN A 61 -10.05 7.64 7.32
N PRO A 62 -10.43 8.87 6.92
CA PRO A 62 -11.80 9.37 7.06
C PRO A 62 -12.81 8.63 6.18
N THR A 63 -12.35 7.90 5.15
CA THR A 63 -13.19 7.12 4.23
C THR A 63 -13.64 5.78 4.81
N ARG A 64 -13.03 5.32 5.92
CA ARG A 64 -13.30 4.01 6.51
C ARG A 64 -14.33 4.11 7.63
N SER A 65 -15.21 3.12 7.71
CA SER A 65 -16.14 3.01 8.82
C SER A 65 -15.40 2.79 10.15
N GLU A 66 -15.94 3.34 11.23
CA GLU A 66 -15.36 3.17 12.57
C GLU A 66 -15.22 1.70 12.93
N SER A 67 -16.21 0.86 12.62
CA SER A 67 -16.16 -0.58 12.88
C SER A 67 -14.99 -1.28 12.16
N SER A 68 -14.68 -0.86 10.93
CA SER A 68 -13.52 -1.34 10.17
C SER A 68 -12.20 -0.92 10.83
N LEU A 69 -12.13 0.33 11.32
CA LEU A 69 -10.96 0.86 12.01
C LEU A 69 -10.72 0.18 13.36
N ARG A 70 -11.77 0.02 14.19
CA ARG A 70 -11.67 -0.69 15.47
C ARG A 70 -11.12 -2.10 15.29
N ARG A 71 -11.66 -2.87 14.33
CA ARG A 71 -11.13 -4.20 14.00
C ARG A 71 -9.66 -4.14 13.54
N GLY A 72 -9.32 -3.19 12.67
CA GLY A 72 -7.94 -2.99 12.22
C GLY A 72 -6.97 -2.73 13.36
N ILE A 73 -7.35 -1.87 14.31
CA ILE A 73 -6.57 -1.55 15.50
C ILE A 73 -6.36 -2.80 16.36
N LEU A 74 -7.40 -3.59 16.63
CA LEU A 74 -7.27 -4.81 17.44
C LEU A 74 -6.24 -5.79 16.84
N HIS A 75 -6.15 -5.88 15.52
CA HIS A 75 -5.17 -6.71 14.83
C HIS A 75 -3.80 -6.04 14.65
N ASN A 76 -3.70 -4.72 14.75
CA ASN A 76 -2.45 -3.98 14.51
C ASN A 76 -1.83 -3.34 15.76
N ALA A 77 -2.51 -3.34 16.90
CA ALA A 77 -2.06 -2.80 18.18
C ALA A 77 -2.36 -3.75 19.35
N LYS A 78 -1.59 -3.63 20.42
CA LYS A 78 -1.68 -4.45 21.63
C LYS A 78 -1.81 -3.56 22.86
N GLN A 79 -2.73 -3.91 23.75
CA GLN A 79 -2.80 -3.32 25.09
C GLN A 79 -1.63 -3.83 25.95
N GLN A 80 -0.97 -2.89 26.63
CA GLN A 80 0.13 -3.12 27.54
C GLN A 80 -0.38 -3.36 28.98
N PRO A 81 0.45 -3.91 29.88
CA PRO A 81 0.04 -4.17 31.26
C PRO A 81 -0.41 -2.93 32.05
N ASP A 82 0.09 -1.75 31.69
CA ASP A 82 -0.29 -0.46 32.30
C ASP A 82 -1.61 0.13 31.72
N GLY A 83 -2.26 -0.59 30.81
CA GLY A 83 -3.50 -0.17 30.16
C GLY A 83 -3.30 0.65 28.88
N SER A 84 -2.07 1.11 28.60
CA SER A 84 -1.73 1.82 27.36
C SER A 84 -1.80 0.91 26.13
N TRP A 85 -1.85 1.49 24.93
CA TRP A 85 -1.91 0.75 23.67
C TRP A 85 -0.71 1.09 22.80
N GLN A 86 -0.13 0.08 22.16
CA GLN A 86 1.03 0.24 21.30
C GLN A 86 0.83 -0.46 19.96
N TRP A 87 1.27 0.18 18.87
CA TRP A 87 1.30 -0.46 17.55
C TRP A 87 2.23 -1.67 17.54
N ARG A 88 1.85 -2.72 16.80
CA ARG A 88 2.66 -3.94 16.61
C ARG A 88 3.80 -3.75 15.62
N TYR A 89 3.71 -2.78 14.72
CA TYR A 89 4.75 -2.57 13.72
C TYR A 89 5.99 -1.94 14.35
N ASP A 90 7.14 -2.41 13.90
CA ASP A 90 8.43 -1.93 14.34
C ASP A 90 8.77 -0.58 13.68
N ARG A 91 9.45 0.26 14.46
CA ARG A 91 9.91 1.61 14.11
C ARG A 91 11.41 1.79 14.37
N SER A 92 12.13 0.77 14.87
CA SER A 92 13.55 0.88 15.20
C SER A 92 14.44 1.14 13.98
N ASN A 93 13.93 0.86 12.78
CA ASN A 93 14.62 1.08 11.51
C ASN A 93 14.33 2.44 10.86
N HIS A 94 13.95 3.48 11.63
CA HIS A 94 13.83 4.83 11.09
C HIS A 94 15.19 5.36 10.65
N ARG A 95 15.37 5.42 9.33
CA ARG A 95 16.60 5.79 8.64
C ARG A 95 16.66 7.30 8.33
N SER A 96 17.85 7.80 8.04
CA SER A 96 18.13 9.21 7.82
C SER A 96 17.46 9.79 6.56
N PRO A 97 17.41 11.13 6.39
CA PRO A 97 16.93 11.74 5.15
C PRO A 97 17.71 11.31 3.89
N GLN A 98 19.03 11.03 4.00
CA GLN A 98 19.83 10.52 2.87
C GLN A 98 19.39 9.11 2.45
N ASP A 99 19.07 8.24 3.41
CA ASP A 99 18.50 6.91 3.12
C ASP A 99 17.14 7.00 2.39
N THR A 100 16.43 8.13 2.53
CA THR A 100 15.12 8.33 1.91
C THR A 100 15.23 8.61 0.40
N SER A 101 16.20 9.43 -0.02
CA SER A 101 16.44 9.69 -1.46
C SER A 101 16.86 8.41 -2.18
N GLU A 102 17.89 7.72 -1.68
CA GLU A 102 18.36 6.47 -2.27
C GLU A 102 17.27 5.39 -2.26
N ARG A 103 16.38 5.40 -1.27
CA ARG A 103 15.24 4.49 -1.24
C ARG A 103 14.32 4.74 -2.43
N PHE A 104 13.96 5.99 -2.72
CA PHE A 104 13.10 6.29 -3.87
C PHE A 104 13.80 5.99 -5.20
N ASP A 105 15.12 6.20 -5.30
CA ASP A 105 15.88 5.78 -6.49
C ASP A 105 15.82 4.27 -6.69
N ARG A 106 16.01 3.49 -5.61
CA ARG A 106 15.86 2.02 -5.64
C ARG A 106 14.44 1.59 -5.99
N LEU A 107 13.42 2.30 -5.53
CA LEU A 107 12.03 2.03 -5.90
C LEU A 107 11.79 2.34 -7.37
N SER A 108 12.28 3.48 -7.87
CA SER A 108 12.15 3.88 -9.28
C SER A 108 12.78 2.86 -10.23
N ALA A 109 13.91 2.26 -9.85
CA ALA A 109 14.54 1.17 -10.62
C ALA A 109 13.63 -0.05 -10.84
N LEU A 110 12.58 -0.24 -10.03
CA LEU A 110 11.59 -1.30 -10.24
C LEU A 110 10.72 -1.08 -11.49
N TRP A 111 10.74 0.10 -12.12
CA TRP A 111 10.13 0.30 -13.44
C TRP A 111 10.76 -0.60 -14.50
N ASP A 112 12.07 -0.86 -14.42
CA ASP A 112 12.74 -1.76 -15.37
C ASP A 112 12.35 -3.22 -15.12
N VAL A 113 12.06 -3.59 -13.87
CA VAL A 113 11.49 -4.90 -13.54
C VAL A 113 10.11 -5.05 -14.21
N ILE A 114 9.25 -4.04 -14.15
CA ILE A 114 7.94 -4.07 -14.82
C ILE A 114 8.09 -4.31 -16.33
N SER A 115 9.07 -3.66 -16.98
CA SER A 115 9.34 -3.87 -18.41
C SER A 115 9.78 -5.28 -18.75
N GLN A 116 10.41 -5.99 -17.81
CA GLN A 116 10.94 -7.34 -18.01
C GLN A 116 10.02 -8.44 -17.44
N LEU A 117 8.93 -8.09 -16.75
CA LEU A 117 8.00 -9.07 -16.19
C LEU A 117 7.45 -9.97 -17.29
N GLU A 118 7.62 -11.28 -17.13
CA GLU A 118 7.06 -12.28 -18.05
C GLU A 118 5.62 -12.65 -17.67
N CYS A 119 5.31 -12.66 -16.36
CA CYS A 119 3.98 -13.01 -15.88
C CYS A 119 2.92 -11.92 -16.20
N PRO A 120 1.63 -12.28 -16.21
CA PRO A 120 0.54 -11.31 -16.22
C PRO A 120 0.63 -10.36 -15.03
N MET A 121 0.32 -9.10 -15.27
CA MET A 121 0.27 -8.05 -14.25
C MET A 121 -1.06 -7.32 -14.32
N THR A 122 -1.68 -7.11 -13.16
CA THR A 122 -2.86 -6.27 -13.00
C THR A 122 -2.58 -5.18 -11.96
N LEU A 123 -2.94 -3.94 -12.25
CA LEU A 123 -3.00 -2.85 -11.28
C LEU A 123 -4.46 -2.65 -10.83
N VAL A 124 -4.71 -2.72 -9.53
CA VAL A 124 -5.96 -2.25 -8.93
C VAL A 124 -5.71 -0.89 -8.32
N ARG A 125 -6.22 0.18 -8.94
CA ARG A 125 -6.04 1.58 -8.50
C ARG A 125 -7.27 2.05 -7.73
N GLY A 126 -7.07 2.73 -6.61
CA GLY A 126 -8.14 3.45 -5.92
C GLY A 126 -8.51 4.71 -6.70
N GLY A 127 -9.79 4.89 -7.04
CA GLY A 127 -10.25 6.01 -7.87
C GLY A 127 -10.02 7.39 -7.25
N THR A 128 -9.84 7.48 -5.93
CA THR A 128 -9.53 8.72 -5.22
C THR A 128 -8.13 8.69 -4.57
N SER A 129 -7.30 7.71 -4.93
CA SER A 129 -5.97 7.56 -4.33
C SER A 129 -5.00 8.65 -4.81
N PRO A 130 -4.30 9.34 -3.89
CA PRO A 130 -3.22 10.25 -4.24
C PRO A 130 -1.88 9.52 -4.47
N VAL A 131 -1.80 8.21 -4.25
CA VAL A 131 -0.53 7.45 -4.29
C VAL A 131 -0.18 6.99 -5.69
N VAL A 132 -1.17 6.60 -6.49
CA VAL A 132 -1.01 6.25 -7.91
C VAL A 132 -1.78 7.28 -8.73
N ASP A 133 -1.04 8.14 -9.41
CA ASP A 133 -1.60 9.21 -10.25
C ASP A 133 -1.67 8.82 -11.73
N ASP A 134 -2.12 9.75 -12.57
CA ASP A 134 -2.26 9.52 -14.01
C ASP A 134 -0.90 9.41 -14.73
N ALA A 135 0.16 10.01 -14.17
CA ALA A 135 1.51 9.87 -14.71
C ALA A 135 2.06 8.47 -14.44
N ASP A 136 1.83 7.92 -13.24
CA ASP A 136 2.16 6.54 -12.92
C ASP A 136 1.41 5.55 -13.81
N PHE A 137 0.12 5.81 -14.05
CA PHE A 137 -0.69 5.01 -14.96
C PHE A 137 -0.12 5.04 -16.38
N ALA A 138 0.15 6.22 -16.92
CA ALA A 138 0.72 6.38 -18.26
C ALA A 138 2.08 5.67 -18.39
N GLU A 139 2.95 5.78 -17.38
CA GLU A 139 4.24 5.12 -17.36
C GLU A 139 4.10 3.59 -17.28
N LEU A 140 3.19 3.07 -16.45
CA LEU A 140 2.90 1.65 -16.35
C LEU A 140 2.45 1.06 -17.69
N ILE A 141 1.47 1.70 -18.34
CA ILE A 141 0.97 1.23 -19.64
C ILE A 141 2.05 1.33 -20.72
N ARG A 142 2.87 2.39 -20.70
CA ARG A 142 4.02 2.51 -21.62
C ARG A 142 5.03 1.37 -21.45
N ARG A 143 5.31 0.97 -20.20
CA ARG A 143 6.31 -0.05 -19.84
C ARG A 143 5.79 -1.47 -20.01
N LYS A 144 4.50 -1.71 -19.73
CA LYS A 144 3.82 -3.01 -19.79
C LYS A 144 2.44 -2.82 -20.44
N PRO A 145 2.36 -2.73 -21.79
CA PRO A 145 1.10 -2.45 -22.50
C PRO A 145 -0.02 -3.47 -22.26
N ASN A 146 0.35 -4.71 -21.91
CA ASN A 146 -0.60 -5.79 -21.60
C ASN A 146 -1.00 -5.81 -20.12
N CYS A 147 -0.61 -4.82 -19.31
CA CYS A 147 -1.05 -4.71 -17.93
C CYS A 147 -2.55 -4.39 -17.90
N GLU A 148 -3.33 -5.22 -17.21
CA GLU A 148 -4.72 -4.87 -16.94
C GLU A 148 -4.77 -3.79 -15.86
N VAL A 149 -5.68 -2.83 -15.97
CA VAL A 149 -5.92 -1.83 -14.92
C VAL A 149 -7.38 -1.81 -14.54
N ILE A 150 -7.63 -1.94 -13.23
CA ILE A 150 -8.96 -1.89 -12.63
C ILE A 150 -8.98 -0.68 -11.71
N VAL A 151 -9.89 0.26 -11.97
CA VAL A 151 -10.11 1.40 -11.09
C VAL A 151 -11.29 1.10 -10.18
N VAL A 152 -11.09 1.21 -8.87
CA VAL A 152 -12.13 1.00 -7.86
C VAL A 152 -12.66 2.35 -7.40
N ASP A 153 -13.86 2.70 -7.85
CA ASP A 153 -14.47 4.00 -7.54
C ASP A 153 -14.71 4.17 -6.03
N GLY A 154 -14.49 5.40 -5.55
CA GLY A 154 -14.63 5.75 -4.14
C GLY A 154 -13.68 5.00 -3.18
N ALA A 155 -12.58 4.43 -3.66
CA ALA A 155 -11.49 3.91 -2.84
C ALA A 155 -10.27 4.84 -2.89
N GLY A 156 -9.69 5.13 -1.73
CA GLY A 156 -8.37 5.74 -1.64
C GLY A 156 -7.26 4.70 -1.75
N HIS A 157 -6.10 4.98 -1.12
CA HIS A 157 -4.94 4.10 -1.20
C HIS A 157 -5.17 2.71 -0.60
N SER A 158 -5.87 2.65 0.54
CA SER A 158 -6.19 1.38 1.20
C SER A 158 -7.47 0.79 0.60
N VAL A 159 -7.42 0.35 -0.67
CA VAL A 159 -8.58 -0.22 -1.39
C VAL A 159 -9.27 -1.34 -0.62
N GLN A 160 -8.49 -2.24 -0.01
CA GLN A 160 -9.00 -3.33 0.84
C GLN A 160 -9.70 -2.85 2.12
N GLY A 161 -9.45 -1.61 2.54
CA GLY A 161 -10.06 -0.97 3.71
C GLY A 161 -11.33 -0.20 3.37
N ASP A 162 -11.37 0.42 2.18
CA ASP A 162 -12.47 1.25 1.71
C ASP A 162 -13.53 0.43 0.95
N ARG A 163 -13.09 -0.41 0.01
CA ARG A 163 -13.92 -1.16 -0.94
C ARG A 163 -13.55 -2.66 -0.96
N PRO A 164 -13.65 -3.36 0.18
CA PRO A 164 -13.20 -4.74 0.30
C PRO A 164 -13.95 -5.73 -0.59
N VAL A 165 -15.25 -5.50 -0.83
CA VAL A 165 -16.09 -6.41 -1.64
C VAL A 165 -15.72 -6.27 -3.11
N GLU A 166 -15.58 -5.03 -3.59
CA GLU A 166 -15.19 -4.72 -4.96
C GLU A 166 -13.78 -5.25 -5.26
N LEU A 167 -12.84 -5.08 -4.34
CA LEU A 167 -11.51 -5.67 -4.46
C LEU A 167 -11.58 -7.21 -4.51
N ALA A 168 -12.37 -7.84 -3.65
CA ALA A 168 -12.50 -9.30 -3.64
C ALA A 168 -13.10 -9.85 -4.96
N VAL A 169 -14.09 -9.16 -5.54
CA VAL A 169 -14.66 -9.50 -6.85
C VAL A 169 -13.59 -9.37 -7.95
N ALA A 170 -12.83 -8.27 -7.95
CA ALA A 170 -11.76 -8.06 -8.91
C ALA A 170 -10.69 -9.17 -8.83
N LEU A 171 -10.24 -9.51 -7.61
CA LEU A 171 -9.25 -10.57 -7.38
C LEU A 171 -9.77 -11.95 -7.79
N THR A 172 -11.03 -12.26 -7.49
CA THR A 172 -11.64 -13.55 -7.87
C THR A 172 -11.67 -13.71 -9.39
N ARG A 173 -12.00 -12.65 -10.13
CA ARG A 173 -11.98 -12.65 -11.60
C ARG A 173 -10.57 -12.87 -12.14
N ILE A 174 -9.56 -12.22 -11.56
CA ILE A 174 -8.16 -12.33 -12.01
C ILE A 174 -7.62 -13.75 -11.77
N ILE A 175 -7.92 -14.34 -10.61
CA ILE A 175 -7.41 -15.67 -10.25
C ILE A 175 -8.10 -16.78 -11.06
N ALA A 176 -9.33 -16.56 -11.52
CA ALA A 176 -10.08 -17.52 -12.31
C ALA A 176 -9.75 -17.51 -13.83
N ALA A 177 -8.99 -16.51 -14.29
CA ALA A 177 -8.58 -16.34 -15.69
C ALA A 177 -7.29 -17.13 -16.00
#